data_AF-A0A7S1J2P8-F1
#
_entry.id   AF-A0A7S1J2P8-F1
#
_cell.length_a   1.000
_cell.length_b   1.000
_cell.length_c   1.000
_cell.angle_alpha   90.00
_cell.angle_beta   90.00
_cell.angle_gamma   90.00
#
_symmetry.space_group_name_H-M   'P 1'
#
loop_
_entity.id
_entity.type
_entity.pdbx_description
1 polymer ?
#
loop_
_entity_poly.entity_id
_entity_poly.type
_entity_poly.pdbx_seq_one_letter_code
_entity_poly.pdbx_strand_id
1 'polypeptide(L)'
;WAYASLGLAEERLMAGLAVRIRSPGFLSTFKPQETSMTAWAFASLGFRDEKLMAALADQTVSDLQTPNPKADVQARGLVSIAWALAKLDTPHPELMQQIATRTLKTGLLQDLNPQGTANLAWAYAAL
;
A
#
# COMPACT_ATOMS: atom_id res chain seq x y z
N TRP A 1 15.96 -17.43 23.39
CA TRP A 1 14.94 -16.79 24.23
C TRP A 1 14.77 -15.31 23.90
N ALA A 2 15.83 -14.49 23.93
CA ALA A 2 15.76 -13.08 23.53
C ALA A 2 15.21 -12.81 22.11
N TYR A 3 15.56 -13.64 21.11
CA TYR A 3 15.07 -13.47 19.73
C TYR A 3 13.55 -13.73 19.59
N ALA A 4 13.01 -14.71 20.33
CA ALA A 4 11.57 -14.97 20.36
C ALA A 4 10.82 -13.84 21.10
N SER A 5 11.39 -13.31 22.18
CA SER A 5 10.84 -12.15 22.89
C SER A 5 10.85 -10.87 22.04
N LEU A 6 11.88 -10.67 21.22
CA LEU A 6 11.96 -9.56 20.26
C LEU A 6 10.86 -9.69 19.19
N GLY A 7 10.66 -10.88 18.62
CA GLY A 7 9.58 -11.12 17.65
C GLY A 7 8.19 -10.87 18.22
N LEU A 8 7.92 -11.29 19.46
CA LEU A 8 6.65 -11.00 20.14
C LEU A 8 6.45 -9.51 20.44
N ALA A 9 7.53 -8.77 20.73
CA ALA A 9 7.46 -7.33 20.94
C ALA A 9 7.17 -6.58 19.63
N GLU A 10 7.79 -7.01 18.53
CA GLU A 10 7.55 -6.48 17.18
C GLU A 10 6.12 -6.73 16.72
N GLU A 11 5.59 -7.96 16.92
CA GLU A 11 4.21 -8.30 16.59
C GLU A 11 3.20 -7.43 17.35
N ARG A 12 3.42 -7.21 18.66
CA ARG A 12 2.55 -6.35 19.48
C ARG A 12 2.62 -4.88 19.08
N LEU A 13 3.81 -4.38 18.72
CA LEU A 13 3.98 -3.03 18.20
C LEU A 13 3.23 -2.86 16.88
N MET A 14 3.42 -3.78 15.93
CA MET A 14 2.76 -3.75 14.63
C MET A 14 1.24 -3.82 14.75
N ALA A 15 0.72 -4.69 15.62
CA ALA A 15 -0.71 -4.75 15.92
C ALA A 15 -1.23 -3.43 16.51
N GLY A 16 -0.49 -2.83 17.45
CA GLY A 16 -0.84 -1.53 18.04
C GLY A 16 -0.85 -0.39 17.02
N LEU A 17 0.13 -0.36 16.12
CA LEU A 17 0.19 0.58 15.00
C LEU A 17 -1.00 0.38 14.06
N ALA A 18 -1.34 -0.86 13.70
CA ALA A 18 -2.48 -1.15 12.83
C ALA A 18 -3.80 -0.63 13.42
N VAL A 19 -4.00 -0.82 14.73
CA VAL A 19 -5.17 -0.27 15.45
C VAL A 19 -5.18 1.26 15.44
N ARG A 20 -4.04 1.91 15.69
CA ARG A 20 -3.93 3.37 15.65
C ARG A 20 -4.21 3.92 14.25
N ILE A 21 -3.64 3.31 13.22
CA ILE A 21 -3.76 3.76 11.84
C ILE A 21 -5.21 3.68 11.36
N ARG A 22 -5.93 2.61 11.72
CA ARG A 22 -7.36 2.45 11.44
C ARG A 22 -8.28 3.32 12.31
N SER A 23 -7.75 4.09 13.26
CA SER A 23 -8.62 4.91 14.11
C SER A 23 -9.33 5.99 13.28
N PRO A 24 -10.62 6.29 13.56
CA PRO A 24 -11.40 7.22 12.76
C PRO A 24 -10.70 8.57 12.60
N GLY A 25 -10.60 9.04 11.35
CA GLY A 25 -10.00 10.33 11.01
C GLY A 25 -8.47 10.38 11.07
N PHE A 26 -7.77 9.33 11.52
CA PHE A 26 -6.31 9.32 11.52
C PHE A 26 -5.75 9.08 10.12
N LEU A 27 -6.29 8.08 9.41
CA LEU A 27 -5.86 7.75 8.05
C LEU A 27 -6.05 8.90 7.05
N SER A 28 -7.10 9.71 7.23
CA SER A 28 -7.35 10.89 6.39
C SER A 28 -6.32 12.02 6.57
N THR A 29 -5.47 11.94 7.61
CA THR A 29 -4.35 12.86 7.80
C THR A 29 -3.10 12.43 7.03
N PHE A 30 -3.08 11.19 6.51
CA PHE A 30 -1.94 10.67 5.78
C PHE A 30 -1.77 11.39 4.45
N LYS A 31 -0.51 11.64 4.11
CA LYS A 31 -0.11 11.91 2.74
C LYS A 31 -0.03 10.59 1.96
N PRO A 32 -0.20 10.61 0.63
CA PRO A 32 -0.09 9.39 -0.18
C PRO A 32 1.20 8.58 0.05
N GLN A 33 2.32 9.27 0.28
CA GLN A 33 3.59 8.60 0.59
C GLN A 33 3.53 7.82 1.91
N GLU A 34 2.90 8.38 2.94
CA GLU A 34 2.76 7.75 4.27
C GLU A 34 1.89 6.49 4.19
N THR A 35 0.83 6.52 3.39
CA THR A 35 0.00 5.34 3.06
C THR A 35 0.84 4.24 2.41
N SER A 36 1.61 4.59 1.38
CA SER A 36 2.44 3.62 0.66
C SER A 36 3.58 3.04 1.51
N MET A 37 4.23 3.87 2.33
CA MET A 37 5.30 3.44 3.24
C MET A 37 4.76 2.49 4.30
N THR A 38 3.56 2.77 4.82
CA THR A 38 2.90 1.89 5.79
C THR A 38 2.60 0.53 5.17
N ALA A 39 1.95 0.51 3.99
CA ALA A 39 1.66 -0.74 3.28
C ALA A 39 2.94 -1.56 3.03
N TRP A 40 4.00 -0.90 2.55
CA TRP A 40 5.29 -1.54 2.29
C TRP A 40 5.93 -2.10 3.56
N ALA A 41 5.89 -1.38 4.69
CA ALA A 41 6.47 -1.82 5.95
C ALA A 41 5.78 -3.09 6.48
N PHE A 42 4.44 -3.09 6.49
CA PHE A 42 3.65 -4.25 6.89
C PHE A 42 3.92 -5.47 5.99
N ALA A 43 3.97 -5.27 4.67
CA ALA A 43 4.28 -6.33 3.71
C ALA A 43 5.72 -6.85 3.83
N SER A 44 6.69 -5.97 4.07
CA SER A 44 8.10 -6.33 4.22
C SER A 44 8.36 -7.16 5.47
N LEU A 45 7.62 -6.89 6.54
CA LEU A 45 7.64 -7.68 7.78
C LEU A 45 6.76 -8.93 7.72
N GLY A 46 6.02 -9.14 6.62
CA GLY A 46 5.08 -10.26 6.49
C GLY A 46 3.89 -10.18 7.46
N PHE A 47 3.61 -9.00 8.02
CA PHE A 47 2.51 -8.80 8.95
C PHE A 47 1.20 -8.61 8.17
N ARG A 48 0.46 -9.70 8.00
CA ARG A 48 -0.84 -9.71 7.33
C ARG A 48 -1.94 -9.18 8.26
N ASP A 49 -2.36 -7.94 8.04
CA ASP A 49 -3.57 -7.36 8.63
C ASP A 49 -4.51 -6.89 7.52
N GLU A 50 -5.49 -7.74 7.18
CA GLU A 50 -6.42 -7.50 6.07
C GLU A 50 -7.21 -6.20 6.23
N LYS A 51 -7.61 -5.88 7.47
CA LYS A 51 -8.38 -4.65 7.76
C LYS A 51 -7.52 -3.41 7.57
N LEU A 52 -6.25 -3.46 7.96
CA LEU A 52 -5.32 -2.35 7.69
C LEU A 52 -5.07 -2.21 6.18
N MET A 53 -4.79 -3.31 5.49
CA MET A 53 -4.48 -3.28 4.06
C MET A 53 -5.65 -2.77 3.23
N ALA A 54 -6.88 -3.20 3.56
CA ALA A 54 -8.10 -2.67 2.96
C ALA A 54 -8.24 -1.16 3.22
N ALA A 55 -8.08 -0.71 4.48
CA ALA A 55 -8.19 0.71 4.81
C ALA A 55 -7.16 1.58 4.06
N LEU A 56 -5.91 1.13 3.96
CA LEU A 56 -4.86 1.80 3.18
C LEU A 56 -5.21 1.86 1.69
N ALA A 57 -5.80 0.78 1.15
CA ALA A 57 -6.23 0.73 -0.23
C ALA A 57 -7.40 1.69 -0.49
N ASP A 58 -8.41 1.71 0.38
CA ASP A 58 -9.55 2.63 0.32
C ASP A 58 -9.10 4.10 0.37
N GLN A 59 -8.18 4.43 1.28
CA GLN A 59 -7.60 5.77 1.34
C GLN A 59 -6.90 6.14 0.03
N THR A 60 -6.18 5.18 -0.57
CA THR A 60 -5.51 5.39 -1.85
C THR A 60 -6.52 5.64 -2.97
N VAL A 61 -7.63 4.89 -3.01
CA VAL A 61 -8.72 5.13 -3.97
C VAL A 61 -9.30 6.54 -3.77
N SER A 62 -9.52 6.96 -2.53
CA SER A 62 -9.99 8.32 -2.22
C SER A 62 -9.01 9.39 -2.71
N ASP A 63 -7.72 9.22 -2.46
CA ASP A 63 -6.67 10.15 -2.91
C ASP A 63 -6.62 10.26 -4.45
N LEU A 64 -6.84 9.14 -5.15
CA LEU A 64 -6.89 9.08 -6.62
C LEU A 64 -8.09 9.81 -7.23
N GLN A 65 -9.20 9.91 -6.51
CA GLN A 65 -10.43 10.56 -6.97
C GLN A 65 -10.42 12.08 -6.74
N THR A 66 -9.42 12.63 -6.05
CA THR A 66 -9.36 14.08 -5.81
C THR A 66 -9.14 14.86 -7.12
N PRO A 67 -9.75 16.06 -7.30
CA PRO A 67 -9.72 16.81 -8.57
C PRO A 67 -8.32 17.21 -9.05
N ASN A 68 -7.38 17.25 -8.11
CA ASN A 68 -5.97 17.46 -8.38
C ASN A 68 -5.22 16.42 -7.54
N PRO A 69 -5.18 15.15 -7.97
CA PRO A 69 -4.45 14.13 -7.23
C PRO A 69 -3.04 14.65 -7.14
N LYS A 70 -2.58 14.91 -5.91
CA LYS A 70 -1.26 15.48 -5.69
C LYS A 70 -0.27 14.69 -6.54
N ALA A 71 0.66 15.37 -7.21
CA ALA A 71 1.76 14.71 -7.93
C ALA A 71 2.46 13.65 -7.03
N ASP A 72 2.34 13.83 -5.72
CA ASP A 72 2.67 12.96 -4.59
C ASP A 72 2.03 11.56 -4.59
N VAL A 73 0.89 11.34 -5.24
CA VAL A 73 0.40 9.99 -5.60
C VAL A 73 1.23 9.50 -6.79
N GLN A 74 2.54 9.42 -6.59
CA GLN A 74 3.53 9.06 -7.60
C GLN A 74 3.34 7.61 -8.03
N ALA A 75 3.80 7.30 -9.25
CA ALA A 75 3.88 5.95 -9.80
C ALA A 75 4.44 4.94 -8.79
N ARG A 76 5.50 5.33 -8.08
CA ARG A 76 6.16 4.49 -7.06
C ARG A 76 5.24 4.14 -5.88
N GLY A 77 4.40 5.08 -5.41
CA GLY A 77 3.50 4.85 -4.29
C GLY A 77 2.44 3.80 -4.64
N LEU A 78 1.83 3.94 -5.82
CA LEU A 78 0.83 2.99 -6.32
C LEU A 78 1.42 1.59 -6.54
N VAL A 79 2.62 1.52 -7.14
CA VAL A 79 3.33 0.25 -7.32
C VAL A 79 3.65 -0.39 -5.96
N SER A 80 4.06 0.40 -4.97
CA SER A 80 4.40 -0.13 -3.64
C SER A 80 3.19 -0.69 -2.92
N ILE A 81 2.03 -0.04 -3.04
CA ILE A 81 0.78 -0.53 -2.46
C ILE A 81 0.30 -1.80 -3.20
N ALA A 82 0.31 -1.80 -4.54
CA ALA A 82 -0.03 -2.99 -5.32
C ALA A 82 0.86 -4.19 -4.95
N TRP A 83 2.18 -3.96 -4.85
CA TRP A 83 3.13 -4.97 -4.41
C TRP A 83 2.85 -5.45 -2.98
N ALA A 84 2.53 -4.55 -2.06
CA ALA A 84 2.22 -4.91 -0.67
C ALA A 84 0.95 -5.77 -0.56
N LEU A 85 -0.10 -5.43 -1.30
CA LEU A 85 -1.34 -6.22 -1.38
C LEU A 85 -1.06 -7.61 -1.94
N ALA A 86 -0.29 -7.70 -3.03
CA ALA A 86 0.12 -8.97 -3.62
C ALA A 86 0.98 -9.81 -2.65
N LYS A 87 1.93 -9.18 -1.97
CA LYS A 87 2.86 -9.86 -1.07
C LYS A 87 2.18 -10.46 0.16
N LEU A 88 1.15 -9.79 0.69
CA LEU A 88 0.39 -10.24 1.85
C LEU A 88 -0.84 -11.09 1.49
N ASP A 89 -1.09 -11.30 0.19
CA ASP A 89 -2.29 -12.00 -0.31
C ASP A 89 -3.58 -11.34 0.22
N THR A 90 -3.65 -10.01 0.05
CA THR A 90 -4.78 -9.17 0.45
C THR A 90 -5.31 -8.37 -0.75
N PRO A 91 -5.98 -9.03 -1.71
CA PRO A 91 -6.44 -8.39 -2.93
C PRO A 91 -7.41 -7.23 -2.66
N HIS A 92 -7.24 -6.13 -3.41
CA HIS A 92 -8.17 -5.01 -3.43
C HIS A 92 -8.58 -4.67 -4.87
N PRO A 93 -9.57 -5.38 -5.44
CA PRO A 93 -9.89 -5.32 -6.88
C PRO A 93 -10.17 -3.90 -7.40
N GLU A 94 -10.87 -3.08 -6.63
CA GLU A 94 -11.17 -1.69 -7.01
C GLU A 94 -9.89 -0.86 -7.18
N LEU A 95 -8.95 -0.99 -6.23
CA LEU A 95 -7.68 -0.24 -6.31
C LEU A 95 -6.83 -0.73 -7.47
N MET A 96 -6.77 -2.05 -7.71
CA MET A 96 -6.04 -2.61 -8.85
C MET A 96 -6.60 -2.07 -10.17
N GLN A 97 -7.92 -2.03 -10.34
CA GLN A 97 -8.54 -1.45 -11.54
C GLN A 97 -8.21 0.05 -11.71
N GLN A 98 -8.20 0.82 -10.63
CA GLN A 98 -7.82 2.23 -10.65
C GLN A 98 -6.34 2.42 -11.03
N ILE A 99 -5.45 1.58 -10.49
CA ILE A 99 -4.02 1.59 -10.84
C ILE A 99 -3.84 1.26 -12.32
N ALA A 100 -4.48 0.21 -12.85
CA ALA A 100 -4.41 -0.14 -14.27
C ALA A 100 -4.90 1.01 -15.15
N THR A 101 -6.08 1.54 -14.84
CA THR A 101 -6.70 2.65 -15.58
C THR A 101 -5.79 3.87 -15.62
N ARG A 102 -5.25 4.27 -14.47
CA ARG A 102 -4.35 5.41 -14.37
C ARG A 102 -3.04 5.16 -15.11
N THR A 103 -2.50 3.95 -14.99
CA THR A 103 -1.24 3.56 -15.66
C THR A 103 -1.32 3.71 -17.16
N LEU A 104 -2.47 3.34 -17.74
CA LEU A 104 -2.73 3.45 -19.18
C LEU A 104 -3.11 4.87 -19.63
N LYS A 105 -3.79 5.66 -18.79
CA LYS A 105 -4.33 6.98 -19.18
C LYS A 105 -3.40 8.16 -18.93
N THR A 106 -2.57 8.12 -17.89
CA THR A 106 -1.79 9.31 -17.46
C THR A 106 -0.32 9.23 -17.83
N GLY A 107 0.06 8.25 -18.65
CA GLY A 107 1.45 7.99 -19.01
C GLY A 107 2.34 7.48 -17.86
N LEU A 108 1.73 7.05 -16.75
CA LEU A 108 2.45 6.52 -15.58
C LEU A 108 3.42 5.41 -15.96
N LEU A 109 3.04 4.59 -16.95
CA LEU A 109 3.85 3.49 -17.45
C LEU A 109 5.21 3.97 -17.97
N GLN A 110 5.28 5.16 -18.57
CA GLN A 110 6.53 5.74 -19.05
C GLN A 110 7.39 6.34 -17.92
N ASP A 111 6.76 6.73 -16.80
CA ASP A 111 7.44 7.26 -15.63
C ASP A 111 8.01 6.16 -14.71
N LEU A 112 7.60 4.91 -14.91
CA LEU A 112 8.11 3.78 -14.15
C LEU A 112 9.55 3.46 -14.57
N ASN A 113 10.43 3.41 -13.57
CA ASN A 113 11.75 2.81 -13.76
C ASN A 113 11.62 1.28 -13.92
N PRO A 114 12.68 0.57 -14.38
CA PRO A 114 12.61 -0.88 -14.61
C PRO A 114 12.14 -1.70 -13.40
N GLN A 115 12.54 -1.31 -12.19
CA GLN A 115 12.11 -1.96 -10.96
C GLN A 115 10.61 -1.76 -10.70
N GLY A 116 10.10 -0.55 -10.91
CA GLY A 116 8.69 -0.21 -10.77
C GLY A 116 7.82 -0.99 -11.74
N THR A 117 8.25 -1.11 -12.99
CA THR A 117 7.56 -1.91 -14.01
C THR A 117 7.54 -3.39 -13.64
N ALA A 118 8.67 -3.95 -13.21
CA ALA A 118 8.76 -5.34 -12.80
C ALA A 118 7.88 -5.63 -11.56
N ASN A 119 7.91 -4.76 -10.55
CA ASN A 119 7.10 -4.91 -9.34
C ASN A 119 5.60 -4.82 -9.64
N LEU A 120 5.20 -3.91 -10.53
CA LEU A 120 3.80 -3.79 -10.92
C LEU A 120 3.35 -5.05 -11.66
N ALA A 121 4.11 -5.50 -12.66
CA ALA A 121 3.80 -6.73 -13.40
C ALA A 121 3.72 -7.96 -12.48
N TRP A 122 4.67 -8.09 -11.54
CA TRP A 122 4.64 -9.15 -10.54
C TRP A 122 3.41 -9.07 -9.63
N ALA A 123 3.05 -7.87 -9.15
CA ALA A 123 1.89 -7.70 -8.29
C ALA A 123 0.59 -8.15 -8.97
N TYR A 124 0.40 -7.83 -10.26
CA TYR A 124 -0.78 -8.32 -11.02
C TYR A 124 -0.75 -9.83 -11.29
N ALA A 125 0.43 -10.45 -11.32
CA ALA A 125 0.55 -11.90 -11.54
C ALA A 125 0.36 -12.71 -10.25
N ALA A 126 0.62 -12.11 -9.08
CA ALA A 126 0.53 -12.79 -7.78
C ALA A 126 -0.83 -12.68 -7.09
N LEU A 127 -1.70 -11.76 -7.55
CA LEU A 127 -3.04 -11.51 -7.04
C LEU A 127 -4.13 -12.32 -7.77
#